data_AF-A0A351JM89-F1
#
_entry.id   AF-A0A351JM89-F1
#
_cell.length_a   1.000
_cell.length_b   1.000
_cell.length_c   1.000
_cell.angle_alpha   90.00
_cell.angle_beta   90.00
_cell.angle_gamma   90.00
#
_symmetry.space_group_name_H-M   'P 1'
#
loop_
_entity.id
_entity.type
_entity.pdbx_description
1 polymer ?
#
loop_
_entity_poly.entity_id
_entity_poly.type
_entity_poly.pdbx_seq_one_letter_code
_entity_poly.pdbx_strand_id
1 'polypeptide(L)'
;MEAALRAVNRTHCQPQLPEEEVRAVARSIAQYGPGTLPGTLPDLATDIANARRFAIRNAERARYCAPLGGWLCWDGCRWGADTTQRVYAYAKETAIAILAEAQAAGEDQLRAKLAKWAVTSHSVPRLDAMLKLAQSEPELVARTEDFDPDPLTLNTLSGTADLRTGALRAHDPADMLTKITAAPYTPGARHPVWEKYLTDTTGGDAELLDYLQRAAGYSLSGLCNEETVFLVLGPEATGKTTFAEALL
;
A
#
# COMPACT_ATOMS: atom_id res chain seq x y z
N MET A 1 -29.12 2.40 -4.77
CA MET A 1 -28.85 3.74 -5.33
C MET A 1 -30.13 4.54 -5.59
N GLU A 2 -31.12 4.02 -6.33
CA GLU A 2 -32.41 4.72 -6.58
C GLU A 2 -33.15 5.12 -5.29
N ALA A 3 -33.17 4.27 -4.26
CA ALA A 3 -33.80 4.58 -2.98
C ALA A 3 -33.15 5.77 -2.24
N ALA A 4 -31.84 5.96 -2.38
CA ALA A 4 -31.11 7.07 -1.77
C ALA A 4 -31.37 8.39 -2.52
N LEU A 5 -31.39 8.36 -3.86
CA LEU A 5 -31.76 9.52 -4.69
C LEU A 5 -33.20 9.98 -4.44
N ARG A 6 -34.13 9.05 -4.21
CA ARG A 6 -35.51 9.37 -3.78
C ARG A 6 -35.55 10.04 -2.41
N ALA A 7 -34.67 9.67 -1.49
CA ALA A 7 -34.56 10.34 -0.19
C ALA A 7 -34.04 11.78 -0.35
N VAL A 8 -32.97 11.97 -1.14
CA VAL A 8 -32.38 13.29 -1.41
C VAL A 8 -33.33 14.23 -2.15
N ASN A 9 -34.05 13.76 -3.17
CA ASN A 9 -35.04 14.59 -3.89
C ASN A 9 -36.16 15.09 -2.96
N ARG A 10 -36.56 14.28 -1.97
CA ARG A 10 -37.59 14.66 -0.99
C ARG A 10 -37.12 15.72 0.01
N THR A 11 -35.84 15.69 0.41
CA THR A 11 -35.30 16.61 1.41
C THR A 11 -34.65 17.87 0.82
N HIS A 12 -34.18 17.84 -0.43
CA HIS A 12 -33.32 18.91 -0.97
C HIS A 12 -33.78 19.56 -2.28
N CYS A 13 -34.82 19.07 -2.96
CA CYS A 13 -35.32 19.67 -4.21
C CYS A 13 -36.69 20.35 -4.02
N GLN A 14 -36.80 21.62 -4.45
CA GLN A 14 -38.06 22.35 -4.49
C GLN A 14 -38.26 23.13 -5.82
N PRO A 15 -39.35 22.85 -6.57
CA PRO A 15 -40.27 21.75 -6.35
C PRO A 15 -39.58 20.38 -6.52
N GLN A 16 -40.16 19.34 -5.91
CA GLN A 16 -39.64 17.98 -6.04
C GLN A 16 -39.71 17.52 -7.50
N LEU A 17 -38.67 16.83 -7.96
CA LEU A 17 -38.66 16.29 -9.32
C LEU A 17 -39.67 15.13 -9.45
N PRO A 18 -40.35 14.97 -10.60
CA PRO A 18 -41.23 13.84 -10.88
C PRO A 18 -40.52 12.49 -10.72
N GLU A 19 -41.25 11.46 -10.28
CA GLU A 19 -40.66 10.16 -9.98
C GLU A 19 -39.99 9.48 -11.19
N GLU A 20 -40.49 9.73 -12.40
CA GLU A 20 -39.90 9.19 -13.63
C GLU A 20 -38.52 9.79 -13.92
N GLU A 21 -38.32 11.07 -13.63
CA GLU A 21 -37.01 11.73 -13.78
C GLU A 21 -36.01 11.23 -12.74
N VAL A 22 -36.44 11.04 -11.48
CA VAL A 22 -35.57 10.48 -10.43
C VAL A 22 -35.13 9.05 -10.79
N ARG A 23 -36.03 8.25 -11.38
CA ARG A 23 -35.72 6.90 -11.84
C ARG A 23 -34.79 6.91 -13.06
N ALA A 24 -34.98 7.85 -14.00
CA ALA A 24 -34.09 8.03 -15.15
C ALA A 24 -32.67 8.43 -14.71
N VAL A 25 -32.55 9.36 -13.77
CA VAL A 25 -31.27 9.79 -13.17
C VAL A 25 -30.60 8.64 -12.41
N ALA A 26 -31.35 7.87 -11.63
CA ALA A 26 -30.79 6.71 -10.93
C ALA A 26 -30.28 5.61 -11.88
N ARG A 27 -30.97 5.36 -13.00
CA ARG A 27 -30.52 4.43 -14.06
C ARG A 27 -29.29 4.95 -14.79
N SER A 28 -29.26 6.25 -15.08
CA SER A 28 -28.13 6.92 -15.71
C SER A 28 -26.89 6.85 -14.80
N ILE A 29 -27.00 7.19 -13.52
CA ILE A 29 -25.89 7.11 -12.55
C ILE A 29 -25.42 5.67 -12.33
N ALA A 30 -26.30 4.67 -12.39
CA ALA A 30 -25.91 3.26 -12.31
C ALA A 30 -25.04 2.79 -13.49
N GLN A 31 -25.02 3.54 -14.60
CA GLN A 31 -24.21 3.26 -15.78
C GLN A 31 -22.85 3.98 -15.77
N TYR A 32 -22.59 4.88 -14.81
CA TYR A 32 -21.36 5.68 -14.76
C TYR A 32 -20.68 5.58 -13.38
N GLY A 33 -19.39 5.23 -13.35
CA GLY A 33 -18.54 5.52 -12.20
C GLY A 33 -18.36 7.04 -12.02
N PRO A 34 -18.04 7.53 -10.81
CA PRO A 34 -18.04 8.96 -10.52
C PRO A 34 -16.99 9.70 -11.35
N GLY A 35 -17.44 10.60 -12.25
CA GLY A 35 -16.57 11.64 -12.84
C GLY A 35 -16.59 11.80 -14.37
N THR A 36 -17.74 11.72 -15.06
CA THR A 36 -17.77 12.02 -16.51
C THR A 36 -18.90 12.99 -16.88
N LEU A 37 -18.56 14.03 -17.66
CA LEU A 37 -19.51 14.99 -18.23
C LEU A 37 -20.35 14.31 -19.34
N PRO A 38 -21.61 14.73 -19.58
CA PRO A 38 -22.48 14.09 -20.56
C PRO A 38 -22.05 14.40 -22.00
N GLY A 39 -21.95 13.38 -22.86
CA GLY A 39 -21.95 13.53 -24.33
C GLY A 39 -20.67 13.12 -25.07
N THR A 40 -19.57 12.86 -24.38
CA THR A 40 -18.35 12.30 -24.96
C THR A 40 -17.89 11.12 -24.11
N LEU A 41 -17.90 9.91 -24.69
CA LEU A 41 -17.16 8.80 -24.08
C LEU A 41 -15.71 9.27 -23.90
N PRO A 42 -15.12 9.20 -22.68
CA PRO A 42 -13.73 9.58 -22.50
C PRO A 42 -12.90 8.75 -23.46
N ASP A 43 -11.96 9.38 -24.19
CA ASP A 43 -11.21 8.66 -25.20
C ASP A 43 -10.35 7.57 -24.55
N LEU A 44 -10.86 6.33 -24.65
CA LEU A 44 -10.25 5.12 -24.10
C LEU A 44 -8.94 4.74 -24.82
N ALA A 45 -8.59 5.42 -25.92
CA ALA A 45 -7.39 5.21 -26.71
C ALA A 45 -6.39 6.38 -26.54
N THR A 46 -6.02 6.67 -25.29
CA THR A 46 -5.08 7.75 -24.94
C THR A 46 -4.11 7.31 -23.86
N ASP A 47 -2.99 8.04 -23.71
CA ASP A 47 -2.02 7.77 -22.64
C ASP A 47 -2.62 8.05 -21.25
N ILE A 48 -3.55 9.01 -21.13
CA ILE A 48 -4.31 9.25 -19.89
C ILE A 48 -5.18 8.03 -19.55
N ALA A 49 -5.88 7.45 -20.54
CA ALA A 49 -6.65 6.24 -20.32
C ALA A 49 -5.75 5.06 -19.91
N ASN A 50 -4.54 4.96 -20.48
CA ASN A 50 -3.56 3.96 -20.08
C ASN A 50 -3.07 4.16 -18.64
N ALA A 51 -2.81 5.39 -18.20
CA ALA A 51 -2.43 5.71 -16.83
C ALA A 51 -3.52 5.31 -15.83
N ARG A 52 -4.78 5.64 -16.12
CA ARG A 52 -5.94 5.23 -15.31
C ARG A 52 -6.12 3.71 -15.26
N ARG A 53 -5.96 3.02 -16.39
CA ARG A 53 -5.96 1.54 -16.41
C ARG A 53 -4.88 0.97 -15.51
N PHE A 54 -3.69 1.56 -15.56
CA PHE A 54 -2.57 1.15 -14.73
C PHE A 54 -2.88 1.38 -13.26
N ALA A 55 -3.40 2.55 -12.88
CA ALA A 55 -3.81 2.86 -11.52
C ALA A 55 -4.82 1.85 -10.98
N ILE A 56 -5.94 1.66 -11.68
CA ILE A 56 -7.01 0.74 -11.27
C ILE A 56 -6.49 -0.69 -11.10
N ARG A 57 -5.67 -1.19 -12.04
CA ARG A 57 -5.17 -2.58 -11.99
C ARG A 57 -4.08 -2.82 -10.97
N ASN A 58 -3.35 -1.78 -10.58
CA ASN A 58 -2.11 -1.91 -9.80
C ASN A 58 -2.16 -1.21 -8.45
N ALA A 59 -3.29 -0.64 -8.06
CA ALA A 59 -3.50 0.05 -6.79
C ALA A 59 -3.27 -0.83 -5.54
N GLU A 60 -3.17 -2.15 -5.65
CA GLU A 60 -2.82 -3.01 -4.50
C GLU A 60 -1.34 -3.42 -4.49
N ARG A 61 -0.59 -3.11 -5.55
CA ARG A 61 0.80 -3.59 -5.73
C ARG A 61 1.80 -2.55 -6.18
N ALA A 62 1.37 -1.30 -6.44
CA ALA A 62 2.23 -0.17 -6.79
C ALA A 62 1.79 1.10 -6.06
N ARG A 63 2.76 1.87 -5.57
CA ARG A 63 2.61 3.23 -5.03
C ARG A 63 3.69 4.13 -5.63
N TYR A 64 3.37 5.40 -5.83
CA TYR A 64 4.33 6.41 -6.24
C TYR A 64 4.49 7.45 -5.14
N CYS A 65 5.70 7.56 -4.61
CA CYS A 65 6.07 8.55 -3.61
C CYS A 65 7.33 9.29 -4.07
N ALA A 66 7.16 10.50 -4.60
CA ALA A 66 8.27 11.29 -5.12
C ALA A 66 9.36 11.58 -4.06
N PRO A 67 9.03 11.93 -2.80
CA PRO A 67 10.03 12.12 -1.75
C PRO A 67 10.87 10.87 -1.42
N LEU A 68 10.31 9.67 -1.60
CA LEU A 68 11.00 8.39 -1.37
C LEU A 68 11.75 7.86 -2.61
N GLY A 69 11.88 8.67 -3.66
CA GLY A 69 12.64 8.30 -4.86
C GLY A 69 11.81 7.61 -5.96
N GLY A 70 10.49 7.58 -5.85
CA GLY A 70 9.59 7.17 -6.93
C GLY A 70 8.70 5.98 -6.60
N TRP A 71 8.82 4.90 -7.38
CA TRP A 71 7.91 3.76 -7.28
C TRP A 71 8.28 2.81 -6.13
N LEU A 72 7.27 2.44 -5.34
CA LEU A 72 7.31 1.34 -4.40
C LEU A 72 6.38 0.22 -4.89
N CYS A 73 6.83 -1.02 -4.75
CA CYS A 73 6.06 -2.21 -5.10
C CYS A 73 5.83 -3.07 -3.87
N TRP A 74 4.62 -3.64 -3.76
CA TRP A 74 4.32 -4.63 -2.75
C TRP A 74 5.05 -5.95 -3.07
N ASP A 75 5.84 -6.44 -2.13
CA ASP A 75 6.61 -7.68 -2.29
C ASP A 75 5.92 -8.93 -1.71
N GLY A 76 4.74 -8.75 -1.12
CA GLY A 76 4.00 -9.80 -0.40
C GLY A 76 3.97 -9.58 1.11
N CYS A 77 4.90 -8.78 1.65
CA CYS A 77 4.99 -8.48 3.08
C CYS A 77 5.24 -7.00 3.39
N ARG A 78 5.77 -6.20 2.46
CA ARG A 78 5.98 -4.75 2.62
C ARG A 78 5.97 -3.99 1.30
N TRP A 79 5.92 -2.67 1.40
CA TRP A 79 6.20 -1.74 0.31
C TRP A 79 7.71 -1.47 0.21
N GLY A 80 8.34 -1.96 -0.85
CA GLY A 80 9.77 -1.76 -1.11
C GLY A 80 10.02 -0.92 -2.36
N ALA A 81 11.13 -0.21 -2.42
CA ALA A 81 11.56 0.50 -3.62
C ALA A 81 11.65 -0.46 -4.81
N ASP A 82 11.16 -0.04 -5.99
CA ASP A 82 11.24 -0.87 -7.19
C ASP A 82 12.65 -0.87 -7.78
N THR A 83 13.47 -1.83 -7.35
CA THR A 83 14.84 -2.01 -7.83
C THR A 83 14.95 -2.94 -9.04
N THR A 84 13.85 -3.57 -9.46
CA THR A 84 13.83 -4.60 -10.52
C THR A 84 12.89 -4.25 -11.68
N GLN A 85 12.37 -3.02 -11.70
CA GLN A 85 11.45 -2.52 -12.72
C GLN A 85 10.13 -3.31 -12.79
N ARG A 86 9.60 -3.74 -11.64
CA ARG A 86 8.28 -4.40 -11.53
C ARG A 86 7.17 -3.52 -12.08
N VAL A 87 7.25 -2.19 -11.93
CA VAL A 87 6.23 -1.30 -12.51
C VAL A 87 6.18 -1.37 -14.03
N TYR A 88 7.30 -1.63 -14.71
CA TYR A 88 7.30 -1.87 -16.16
C TYR A 88 6.69 -3.22 -16.53
N ALA A 89 6.85 -4.26 -15.70
CA ALA A 89 6.14 -5.52 -15.88
C ALA A 89 4.61 -5.30 -15.77
N TYR A 90 4.17 -4.57 -14.74
CA TYR A 90 2.77 -4.21 -14.54
C TYR A 90 2.22 -3.34 -15.69
N ALA A 91 3.02 -2.44 -16.26
CA ALA A 91 2.62 -1.63 -17.40
C ALA A 91 2.41 -2.47 -18.66
N LYS A 92 3.28 -3.47 -18.90
CA LYS A 92 3.13 -4.42 -20.01
C LYS A 92 1.87 -5.27 -19.84
N GLU A 93 1.62 -5.81 -18.64
CA GLU A 93 0.39 -6.54 -18.32
C GLU A 93 -0.85 -5.66 -18.58
N THR A 94 -0.79 -4.40 -18.16
CA THR A 94 -1.86 -3.43 -18.37
C THR A 94 -2.13 -3.18 -19.85
N ALA A 95 -1.08 -2.98 -20.65
CA ALA A 95 -1.19 -2.75 -22.08
C ALA A 95 -1.74 -3.98 -22.83
N ILE A 96 -1.29 -5.18 -22.48
CA ILE A 96 -1.76 -6.45 -23.07
C ILE A 96 -3.26 -6.64 -22.81
N ALA A 97 -3.72 -6.35 -21.59
CA ALA A 97 -5.12 -6.54 -21.22
C ALA A 97 -6.10 -5.54 -21.88
N ILE A 98 -5.61 -4.50 -22.59
CA ILE A 98 -6.46 -3.67 -23.46
C ILE A 98 -7.10 -4.50 -24.58
N LEU A 99 -6.45 -5.58 -25.03
CA LEU A 99 -7.04 -6.50 -26.02
C LEU A 99 -8.31 -7.17 -25.49
N ALA A 100 -8.34 -7.54 -24.21
CA ALA A 100 -9.53 -8.12 -23.59
C ALA A 100 -10.68 -7.10 -23.53
N GLU A 101 -10.38 -5.84 -23.21
CA GLU A 101 -11.36 -4.74 -23.26
C GLU A 101 -11.92 -4.54 -24.68
N ALA A 102 -11.06 -4.64 -25.70
CA ALA A 102 -11.50 -4.56 -27.09
C ALA A 102 -12.49 -5.69 -27.43
N GLN A 103 -12.19 -6.93 -27.04
CA GLN A 103 -13.09 -8.07 -27.30
C GLN A 103 -14.44 -7.93 -26.56
N ALA A 104 -14.43 -7.37 -25.36
CA ALA A 104 -15.64 -7.11 -24.58
C ALA A 104 -16.47 -5.92 -25.10
N ALA A 105 -15.94 -5.10 -26.01
CA ALA A 105 -16.65 -3.95 -26.55
C ALA A 105 -17.83 -4.41 -27.43
N GLY A 106 -19.04 -3.94 -27.10
CA GLY A 106 -20.27 -4.27 -27.82
C GLY A 106 -20.37 -3.62 -29.20
N GLU A 107 -19.68 -2.51 -29.43
CA GLU A 107 -19.69 -1.78 -30.70
C GLU A 107 -18.43 -2.10 -31.54
N ASP A 108 -18.63 -2.45 -32.81
CA ASP A 108 -17.55 -2.85 -33.72
C ASP A 108 -16.49 -1.74 -33.92
N GLN A 109 -16.93 -0.49 -34.01
CA GLN A 109 -16.03 0.65 -34.16
C GLN A 109 -15.14 0.84 -32.93
N LEU A 110 -15.73 0.72 -31.73
CA LEU A 110 -14.99 0.81 -30.47
C LEU A 110 -14.01 -0.38 -30.33
N ARG A 111 -14.45 -1.60 -30.65
CA ARG A 111 -13.61 -2.80 -30.68
C ARG A 111 -12.40 -2.60 -31.56
N ALA A 112 -12.59 -2.14 -32.81
CA ALA A 112 -11.49 -1.90 -33.74
C ALA A 112 -10.54 -0.80 -33.24
N LYS A 113 -11.07 0.29 -32.67
CA LYS A 113 -10.28 1.38 -32.08
C LYS A 113 -9.40 0.88 -30.93
N LEU A 114 -9.98 0.14 -29.99
CA LEU A 114 -9.26 -0.41 -28.83
C LEU A 114 -8.23 -1.47 -29.22
N ALA A 115 -8.55 -2.34 -30.19
CA ALA A 115 -7.60 -3.35 -30.67
C ALA A 115 -6.35 -2.69 -31.29
N LYS A 116 -6.53 -1.65 -32.12
CA LYS A 116 -5.42 -0.87 -32.66
C LYS A 116 -4.64 -0.14 -31.56
N TRP A 117 -5.34 0.42 -30.57
CA TRP A 117 -4.73 1.10 -29.44
C TRP A 117 -3.90 0.15 -28.57
N ALA A 118 -4.36 -1.09 -28.36
CA ALA A 118 -3.63 -2.09 -27.59
C ALA A 118 -2.25 -2.37 -28.20
N VAL A 119 -2.21 -2.63 -29.51
CA VAL A 119 -0.93 -2.84 -30.24
C VAL A 119 -0.01 -1.63 -30.13
N THR A 120 -0.58 -0.42 -30.25
CA THR A 120 0.17 0.84 -30.09
C THR A 120 0.76 0.98 -28.68
N SER A 121 0.00 0.59 -27.66
CA SER A 121 0.35 0.70 -26.24
C SER A 121 1.48 -0.23 -25.80
N HIS A 122 1.84 -1.23 -26.61
CA HIS A 122 3.00 -2.10 -26.34
C HIS A 122 4.35 -1.45 -26.62
N SER A 123 4.37 -0.29 -27.28
CA SER A 123 5.62 0.42 -27.58
C SER A 123 6.24 1.07 -26.34
N VAL A 124 7.56 1.08 -26.25
CA VAL A 124 8.31 1.68 -25.12
C VAL A 124 7.86 3.12 -24.83
N PRO A 125 7.74 4.04 -25.81
CA PRO A 125 7.29 5.40 -25.52
C PRO A 125 5.90 5.48 -24.88
N ARG A 126 5.01 4.52 -25.17
CA ARG A 126 3.66 4.46 -24.60
C ARG A 126 3.65 3.88 -23.19
N LEU A 127 4.51 2.91 -22.91
CA LEU A 127 4.72 2.40 -21.56
C LEU A 127 5.33 3.48 -20.65
N ASP A 128 6.30 4.23 -21.17
CA ASP A 128 6.89 5.36 -20.46
C ASP A 128 5.85 6.45 -20.20
N ALA A 129 5.05 6.83 -21.20
CA ALA A 129 3.97 7.81 -21.04
C ALA A 129 2.91 7.35 -20.02
N MET A 130 2.51 6.07 -20.07
CA MET A 130 1.58 5.46 -19.12
C MET A 130 2.11 5.60 -17.68
N LEU A 131 3.35 5.17 -17.43
CA LEU A 131 3.95 5.26 -16.11
C LEU A 131 4.17 6.71 -15.69
N LYS A 132 4.55 7.60 -16.61
CA LYS A 132 4.79 9.01 -16.28
C LYS A 132 3.51 9.71 -15.81
N LEU A 133 2.39 9.46 -16.48
CA LEU A 133 1.08 10.02 -16.10
C LEU A 133 0.50 9.33 -14.86
N ALA A 134 0.74 8.02 -14.69
CA ALA A 134 0.28 7.26 -13.54
C ALA A 134 0.84 7.79 -12.20
N GLN A 135 1.97 8.50 -12.21
CA GLN A 135 2.58 9.15 -11.04
C GLN A 135 1.64 10.15 -10.33
N SER A 136 0.60 10.63 -11.02
CA SER A 136 -0.39 11.57 -10.47
C SER A 136 -1.79 10.98 -10.30
N GLU A 137 -1.98 9.67 -10.53
CA GLU A 137 -3.29 9.04 -10.34
C GLU A 137 -3.56 8.84 -8.83
N PRO A 138 -4.72 9.27 -8.30
CA PRO A 138 -5.00 9.27 -6.86
C PRO A 138 -4.86 7.91 -6.17
N GLU A 139 -5.10 6.81 -6.88
CA GLU A 139 -5.00 5.44 -6.36
C GLU A 139 -3.55 4.97 -6.16
N LEU A 140 -2.58 5.67 -6.76
CA LEU A 140 -1.16 5.32 -6.72
C LEU A 140 -0.33 6.31 -5.92
N VAL A 141 -0.72 7.59 -5.90
CA VAL A 141 0.00 8.64 -5.17
C VAL A 141 0.02 8.32 -3.68
N ALA A 142 1.22 8.35 -3.09
CA ALA A 142 1.43 8.26 -1.66
C ALA A 142 2.41 9.34 -1.18
N ARG A 143 2.21 9.77 0.06
CA ARG A 143 3.10 10.66 0.80
C ARG A 143 3.96 9.85 1.76
N THR A 144 5.05 10.43 2.23
CA THR A 144 5.92 9.78 3.22
C THR A 144 5.15 9.44 4.49
N GLU A 145 4.22 10.30 4.90
CA GLU A 145 3.40 10.13 6.10
C GLU A 145 2.32 9.03 5.99
N ASP A 146 2.04 8.54 4.77
CA ASP A 146 1.08 7.45 4.59
C ASP A 146 1.71 6.08 4.91
N PHE A 147 3.04 6.02 5.02
CA PHE A 147 3.79 4.80 5.32
C PHE A 147 4.12 4.65 6.80
N ASP A 148 4.12 3.40 7.27
CA ASP A 148 4.37 3.01 8.67
C ASP A 148 3.54 3.84 9.69
N PRO A 149 2.20 3.94 9.52
CA PRO A 149 1.38 4.92 10.24
C PRO A 149 1.14 4.58 11.72
N ASP A 150 1.16 3.30 12.08
CA ASP A 150 0.98 2.86 13.47
C ASP A 150 2.33 2.47 14.10
N PRO A 151 2.85 3.23 15.07
CA PRO A 151 4.13 2.94 15.72
C PRO A 151 4.13 1.65 16.55
N LEU A 152 2.97 1.07 16.83
CA LEU A 152 2.84 -0.18 17.60
C LEU A 152 2.48 -1.38 16.71
N THR A 153 2.63 -1.23 15.40
CA THR A 153 2.53 -2.32 14.44
C THR A 153 3.95 -2.74 14.01
N LEU A 154 4.29 -4.02 14.21
CA LEU A 154 5.58 -4.58 13.85
C LEU A 154 5.42 -5.56 12.69
N ASN A 155 6.01 -5.25 11.54
CA ASN A 155 6.04 -6.15 10.41
C ASN A 155 7.16 -7.19 10.56
N THR A 156 6.84 -8.48 10.40
CA THR A 156 7.79 -9.59 10.61
C THR A 156 7.70 -10.63 9.50
N LEU A 157 8.68 -11.53 9.37
CA LEU A 157 8.60 -12.60 8.36
C LEU A 157 7.40 -13.56 8.52
N SER A 158 6.73 -13.55 9.68
CA SER A 158 5.55 -14.38 9.96
C SER A 158 4.22 -13.66 9.75
N GLY A 159 4.24 -12.36 9.45
CA GLY A 159 3.05 -11.52 9.41
C GLY A 159 3.24 -10.20 10.16
N THR A 160 2.15 -9.46 10.26
CA THR A 160 2.09 -8.20 10.98
C THR A 160 1.64 -8.44 12.43
N ALA A 161 2.46 -8.06 13.40
CA ALA A 161 2.20 -8.20 14.83
C ALA A 161 1.73 -6.87 15.43
N ASP A 162 0.66 -6.91 16.23
CA ASP A 162 0.24 -5.79 17.07
C ASP A 162 0.99 -5.86 18.41
N LEU A 163 1.87 -4.89 18.67
CA LEU A 163 2.70 -4.85 19.88
C LEU A 163 1.88 -4.62 21.15
N ARG A 164 0.63 -4.13 21.05
CA ARG A 164 -0.25 -3.94 22.21
C ARG A 164 -0.80 -5.26 22.74
N THR A 165 -1.09 -6.18 21.82
CA THR A 165 -1.81 -7.43 22.12
C THR A 165 -0.95 -8.68 21.95
N GLY A 166 0.15 -8.59 21.19
CA GLY A 166 0.93 -9.73 20.72
C GLY A 166 0.22 -10.56 19.65
N ALA A 167 -0.90 -10.08 19.11
CA ALA A 167 -1.64 -10.79 18.07
C ALA A 167 -0.90 -10.70 16.73
N LEU A 168 -0.87 -11.81 16.00
CA LEU A 168 -0.26 -11.92 14.68
C LEU A 168 -1.36 -12.09 13.62
N ARG A 169 -1.26 -11.33 12.54
CA ARG A 169 -2.15 -11.44 11.37
C ARG A 169 -1.35 -11.51 10.07
N ALA A 170 -2.00 -11.95 9.01
CA ALA A 170 -1.42 -11.94 7.67
C ALA A 170 -1.04 -10.51 7.25
N HIS A 171 -0.02 -10.41 6.39
CA HIS A 171 0.37 -9.14 5.79
C HIS A 171 -0.76 -8.56 4.96
N ASP A 172 -0.94 -7.25 5.06
CA ASP A 172 -1.93 -6.52 4.29
C ASP A 172 -1.24 -5.31 3.62
N PRO A 173 -1.29 -5.16 2.29
CA PRO A 173 -0.77 -3.97 1.62
C PRO A 173 -1.41 -2.67 2.12
N ALA A 174 -2.63 -2.72 2.66
CA ALA A 174 -3.30 -1.57 3.26
C ALA A 174 -2.61 -1.04 4.54
N ASP A 175 -1.73 -1.84 5.17
CA ASP A 175 -0.96 -1.40 6.35
C ASP A 175 0.11 -0.37 6.01
N MET A 176 0.48 -0.25 4.73
CA MET A 176 1.50 0.70 4.25
C MET A 176 2.86 0.56 4.96
N LEU A 177 3.23 -0.65 5.38
CA LEU A 177 4.50 -0.92 6.06
C LEU A 177 5.66 -1.00 5.06
N THR A 178 6.75 -0.29 5.34
CA THR A 178 7.97 -0.30 4.49
C THR A 178 9.12 -1.07 5.13
N LYS A 179 9.06 -1.27 6.44
CA LYS A 179 10.05 -2.02 7.22
C LYS A 179 9.57 -3.43 7.51
N ILE A 180 10.51 -4.33 7.75
CA ILE A 180 10.24 -5.72 8.19
C ILE A 180 11.44 -6.21 9.00
N THR A 181 11.19 -7.00 10.04
CA THR A 181 12.25 -7.64 10.82
C THR A 181 12.92 -8.76 10.03
N ALA A 182 14.19 -9.06 10.36
CA ALA A 182 14.91 -10.20 9.79
C ALA A 182 14.45 -11.56 10.36
N ALA A 183 13.73 -11.55 11.48
CA ALA A 183 13.27 -12.75 12.17
C ALA A 183 11.73 -12.88 12.15
N PRO A 184 11.19 -14.11 12.11
CA PRO A 184 9.77 -14.37 12.31
C PRO A 184 9.33 -14.05 13.75
N TYR A 185 8.05 -13.71 13.94
CA TYR A 185 7.46 -13.56 15.27
C TYR A 185 6.62 -14.79 15.64
N THR A 186 6.88 -15.32 16.83
CA THR A 186 6.09 -16.40 17.45
C THR A 186 5.63 -15.93 18.82
N PRO A 187 4.32 -15.74 19.05
CA PRO A 187 3.78 -15.31 20.34
C PRO A 187 4.24 -16.22 21.48
N GLY A 188 4.77 -15.62 22.56
CA GLY A 188 5.23 -16.34 23.75
C GLY A 188 6.55 -17.11 23.57
N ALA A 189 7.24 -16.99 22.43
CA ALA A 189 8.52 -17.66 22.22
C ALA A 189 9.58 -17.16 23.22
N ARG A 190 10.40 -18.11 23.68
CA ARG A 190 11.59 -17.88 24.50
C ARG A 190 12.77 -18.53 23.83
N HIS A 191 13.94 -17.91 23.93
CA HIS A 191 15.16 -18.43 23.33
C HIS A 191 16.24 -18.62 24.40
N PRO A 192 16.68 -19.85 24.70
CA PRO A 192 17.56 -20.13 25.83
C PRO A 192 18.92 -19.44 25.70
N VAL A 193 19.41 -19.22 24.48
CA VAL A 193 20.67 -18.48 24.25
C VAL A 193 20.50 -17.00 24.60
N TRP A 194 19.34 -16.41 24.32
CA TRP A 194 19.08 -15.00 24.63
C TRP A 194 18.91 -14.78 26.13
N GLU A 195 18.16 -15.67 26.79
CA GLU A 195 17.96 -15.62 28.24
C GLU A 195 19.28 -15.83 29.00
N LYS A 196 20.10 -16.78 28.55
CA LYS A 196 21.44 -16.99 29.08
C LYS A 196 22.34 -15.78 28.85
N TYR A 197 22.34 -15.23 27.64
CA TYR A 197 23.10 -14.02 27.29
C TYR A 197 22.76 -12.85 28.24
N LEU A 198 21.47 -12.55 28.43
CA LEU A 198 21.04 -11.49 29.33
C LEU A 198 21.48 -11.75 30.78
N THR A 199 21.34 -12.99 31.25
CA THR A 199 21.75 -13.36 32.62
C THR A 199 23.26 -13.21 32.82
N ASP A 200 24.06 -13.69 31.86
CA ASP A 200 25.52 -13.64 31.93
C ASP A 200 26.04 -12.20 31.85
N THR A 201 25.55 -11.40 30.89
CA THR A 201 25.99 -10.01 30.66
C THR A 201 25.61 -9.08 31.81
N THR A 202 24.51 -9.37 32.51
CA THR A 202 24.08 -8.58 33.69
C THR A 202 24.66 -9.11 35.00
N GLY A 203 25.41 -10.23 34.98
CA GLY A 203 25.92 -10.86 36.19
C GLY A 203 24.82 -11.33 37.15
N GLY A 204 23.61 -11.61 36.62
CA GLY A 204 22.43 -11.94 37.41
C GLY A 204 21.72 -10.75 38.07
N ASP A 205 22.09 -9.51 37.73
CA ASP A 205 21.36 -8.32 38.16
C ASP A 205 19.97 -8.26 37.50
N ALA A 206 18.94 -8.55 38.29
CA ALA A 206 17.56 -8.60 37.82
C ALA A 206 17.02 -7.23 37.39
N GLU A 207 17.47 -6.14 38.00
CA GLU A 207 17.02 -4.79 37.65
C GLU A 207 17.61 -4.35 36.31
N LEU A 208 18.91 -4.59 36.11
CA LEU A 208 19.57 -4.31 34.84
C LEU A 208 19.02 -5.17 33.70
N LEU A 209 18.75 -6.45 33.96
CA LEU A 209 18.15 -7.35 32.98
C LEU A 209 16.76 -6.86 32.54
N ASP A 210 15.90 -6.52 33.50
CA ASP A 210 14.57 -5.98 33.22
C ASP A 210 14.64 -4.66 32.44
N TYR A 211 15.59 -3.79 32.80
CA TYR A 211 15.83 -2.55 32.07
C TYR A 211 16.24 -2.78 30.60
N LEU A 212 17.18 -3.71 30.35
CA LEU A 212 17.59 -4.06 28.99
C LEU A 212 16.43 -4.64 28.16
N GLN A 213 15.57 -5.46 28.77
CA GLN A 213 14.38 -5.96 28.10
C GLN A 213 13.38 -4.85 27.76
N ARG A 214 13.15 -3.90 28.68
CA ARG A 214 12.32 -2.73 28.41
C ARG A 214 12.89 -1.86 27.29
N ALA A 215 14.21 -1.64 27.29
CA ALA A 215 14.89 -0.91 26.23
C ALA A 215 14.72 -1.60 24.86
N ALA A 216 14.95 -2.91 24.79
CA ALA A 216 14.72 -3.69 23.58
C ALA A 216 13.26 -3.63 23.11
N GLY A 217 12.29 -3.76 24.04
CA GLY A 217 10.87 -3.66 23.74
C GLY A 217 10.45 -2.30 23.22
N TYR A 218 10.98 -1.21 23.79
CA TYR A 218 10.74 0.15 23.31
C TYR A 218 11.31 0.34 21.90
N SER A 219 12.51 -0.20 21.62
CA SER A 219 13.15 -0.15 20.30
C SER A 219 12.40 -0.93 19.21
N LEU A 220 11.52 -1.87 19.55
CA LEU A 220 10.63 -2.52 18.58
C LEU A 220 9.49 -1.62 18.10
N SER A 221 9.14 -0.60 18.89
CA SER A 221 8.09 0.36 18.53
C SER A 221 8.65 1.52 17.72
N GLY A 222 7.78 2.19 16.97
CA GLY A 222 8.04 3.49 16.36
C GLY A 222 7.76 4.66 17.29
N LEU A 223 7.60 4.44 18.60
CA LEU A 223 7.32 5.51 19.56
C LEU A 223 8.59 6.32 19.85
N CYS A 224 8.43 7.64 19.86
CA CYS A 224 9.49 8.60 20.19
C CYS A 224 9.12 9.51 21.37
N ASN A 225 8.05 9.19 22.10
CA ASN A 225 7.49 10.04 23.15
C ASN A 225 8.38 10.15 24.39
N GLU A 226 9.27 9.20 24.63
CA GLU A 226 10.22 9.26 25.76
C GLU A 226 11.45 10.11 25.42
N GLU A 227 11.69 10.44 24.14
CA GLU A 227 12.87 11.18 23.68
C GLU A 227 14.21 10.61 24.22
N THR A 228 14.27 9.28 24.41
CA THR A 228 15.42 8.60 25.03
C THR A 228 16.40 8.02 24.03
N VAL A 229 17.69 8.03 24.40
CA VAL A 229 18.75 7.27 23.74
C VAL A 229 19.32 6.25 24.73
N PHE A 230 19.40 4.99 24.33
CA PHE A 230 19.98 3.93 25.16
C PHE A 230 21.49 3.82 24.91
N LEU A 231 22.28 4.11 25.94
CA LEU A 231 23.73 3.96 25.92
C LEU A 231 24.11 2.67 26.65
N VAL A 232 24.47 1.63 25.89
CA VAL A 232 24.97 0.38 26.46
C VAL A 232 26.46 0.55 26.78
N LEU A 233 26.77 0.83 28.05
CA LEU A 233 28.12 1.09 28.54
C LEU A 233 28.61 -0.05 29.43
N GLY A 234 29.91 -0.32 29.37
CA GLY A 234 30.55 -1.34 30.21
C GLY A 234 31.93 -1.74 29.71
N PRO A 235 32.68 -2.53 30.51
CA PRO A 235 34.03 -3.01 30.15
C PRO A 235 34.08 -3.72 28.79
N GLU A 236 35.25 -3.85 28.19
CA GLU A 236 35.42 -4.60 26.94
C GLU A 236 34.95 -6.07 27.10
N ALA A 237 34.55 -6.68 25.99
CA ALA A 237 34.12 -8.09 25.92
C ALA A 237 32.91 -8.50 26.79
N THR A 238 32.02 -7.56 27.15
CA THR A 238 30.79 -7.84 27.92
C THR A 238 29.54 -8.13 27.07
N GLY A 239 29.67 -8.22 25.74
CA GLY A 239 28.55 -8.53 24.85
C GLY A 239 27.75 -7.33 24.33
N LYS A 240 28.10 -6.09 24.70
CA LYS A 240 27.36 -4.87 24.30
C LYS A 240 27.05 -4.78 22.79
N THR A 241 28.04 -5.07 21.94
CA THR A 241 27.86 -5.11 20.49
C THR A 241 26.88 -6.20 20.08
N THR A 242 26.98 -7.38 20.68
CA THR A 242 26.06 -8.50 20.45
C THR A 242 24.62 -8.14 20.82
N PHE A 243 24.39 -7.40 21.92
CA PHE A 243 23.05 -6.90 22.26
C PHE A 243 22.50 -5.96 21.19
N ALA A 244 23.31 -4.98 20.76
CA ALA A 244 22.88 -4.01 19.74
C ALA A 244 22.62 -4.69 18.39
N GLU A 245 23.52 -5.58 17.95
CA GLU A 245 23.38 -6.34 16.70
C GLU A 245 22.20 -7.31 16.70
N ALA A 246 21.81 -7.84 17.86
CA ALA A 246 20.64 -8.69 17.97
C ALA A 246 19.31 -7.93 17.73
N LEU A 247 19.33 -6.59 17.83
CA LEU A 247 18.15 -5.73 17.70
C LEU A 247 18.10 -4.94 16.38
N LEU A 248 19.19 -4.90 15.60
CA LEU A 248 19.35 -4.11 14.37
C LEU A 248 19.26 -4.98 13.10
#